data_AF-A0A7T7HFK0-F1
#
_entry.id   AF-A0A7T7HFK0-F1
#
_cell.length_a   1.000
_cell.length_b   1.000
_cell.length_c   1.000
_cell.angle_alpha   90.00
_cell.angle_beta   90.00
_cell.angle_gamma   90.00
#
_symmetry.space_group_name_H-M   'P 1'
#
loop_
_entity.id
_entity.type
_entity.pdbx_description
1 polymer ?
#
loop_
_entity_poly.entity_id
_entity_poly.type
_entity_poly.pdbx_seq_one_letter_code
_entity_poly.pdbx_strand_id
1 'polypeptide(L)'
;MNTKQQERLNQILKKRSENIESIRFFEDYFEKLTYGIIKKAISEINDSLMMSSNEMLRLFNDNPYEHTRGRYFIMIQLFTETDRRRSVFFDNTNNFPSLIFEGNEFKANVDTYIKINEKKENLKSFPIAELISGDKVYDLLIDFLEKSFNN
;
A
#
# COMPACT_ATOMS: atom_id res chain seq x y z
N MET A 1 -12.48 -42.42 5.17
CA MET A 1 -12.59 -41.05 4.64
C MET A 1 -13.50 -41.11 3.42
N ASN A 2 -14.58 -40.32 3.36
CA ASN A 2 -15.51 -40.33 2.22
C ASN A 2 -15.09 -39.34 1.12
N THR A 3 -15.70 -39.43 -0.07
CA THR A 3 -15.35 -38.59 -1.23
C THR A 3 -15.43 -37.09 -0.93
N LYS A 4 -16.49 -36.64 -0.23
CA LYS A 4 -16.64 -35.23 0.17
C LYS A 4 -15.54 -34.76 1.14
N GLN A 5 -15.11 -35.62 2.05
CA GLN A 5 -14.00 -35.33 2.97
C GLN A 5 -12.67 -35.26 2.22
N GLN A 6 -12.44 -36.14 1.24
CA GLN A 6 -11.25 -36.10 0.38
C GLN A 6 -11.19 -34.84 -0.48
N GLU A 7 -12.31 -34.45 -1.11
CA GLU A 7 -12.40 -33.22 -1.89
C GLU A 7 -12.14 -31.98 -1.04
N ARG A 8 -12.74 -31.91 0.16
CA ARG A 8 -12.50 -30.81 1.10
C ARG A 8 -11.04 -30.77 1.55
N LEU A 9 -10.42 -31.92 1.84
CA LEU A 9 -9.00 -32.00 2.19
C LEU A 9 -8.11 -31.50 1.04
N ASN A 10 -8.37 -31.95 -0.19
CA ASN A 10 -7.61 -31.51 -1.37
C ASN A 10 -7.72 -29.99 -1.59
N GLN A 11 -8.90 -29.40 -1.38
CA GLN A 11 -9.07 -27.95 -1.45
C GLN A 11 -8.28 -27.21 -0.36
N ILE A 12 -8.25 -27.72 0.87
CA ILE A 12 -7.46 -27.13 1.97
C ILE A 12 -5.96 -27.21 1.65
N LEU A 13 -5.48 -28.35 1.19
CA LEU A 13 -4.07 -28.56 0.87
C LEU A 13 -3.62 -27.70 -0.31
N LYS A 14 -4.45 -27.58 -1.37
CA LYS A 14 -4.18 -26.70 -2.50
C LYS A 14 -4.03 -25.24 -2.05
N LYS A 15 -5.01 -24.72 -1.30
CA LYS A 15 -4.97 -23.36 -0.73
C LYS A 15 -3.74 -23.14 0.17
N ARG A 16 -3.37 -24.16 0.96
CA ARG A 16 -2.20 -24.07 1.84
C ARG A 16 -0.90 -24.01 1.03
N SER A 17 -0.79 -24.80 -0.04
CA SER A 17 0.38 -24.79 -0.93
C SER A 17 0.59 -23.43 -1.60
N GLU A 18 -0.47 -22.85 -2.17
CA GLU A 18 -0.45 -21.52 -2.80
C GLU A 18 -0.05 -20.42 -1.80
N ASN A 19 -0.53 -20.51 -0.55
CA ASN A 19 -0.16 -19.57 0.50
C ASN A 19 1.31 -19.73 0.94
N ILE A 20 1.81 -20.95 1.08
CA ILE A 20 3.22 -21.20 1.45
C ILE A 20 4.18 -20.61 0.41
N GLU A 21 3.85 -20.73 -0.87
CA GLU A 21 4.65 -20.12 -1.94
C GLU A 21 4.66 -18.59 -1.81
N SER A 22 3.50 -17.98 -1.57
CA SER A 22 3.39 -16.53 -1.38
C SER A 22 4.14 -16.03 -0.14
N ILE A 23 4.18 -16.82 0.94
CA ILE A 23 4.97 -16.52 2.14
C ILE A 23 6.47 -16.61 1.81
N ARG A 24 6.87 -17.65 1.07
CA ARG A 24 8.27 -17.89 0.71
C ARG A 24 8.87 -16.76 -0.13
N PHE A 25 8.09 -16.20 -1.04
CA PHE A 25 8.52 -15.12 -1.95
C PHE A 25 8.02 -13.74 -1.50
N PHE A 26 7.59 -13.61 -0.24
CA PHE A 26 6.97 -12.38 0.24
C PHE A 26 7.90 -11.16 0.10
N GLU A 27 9.17 -11.31 0.47
CA GLU A 27 10.16 -10.24 0.37
C GLU A 27 10.34 -9.78 -1.08
N ASP A 28 10.57 -10.71 -2.02
CA ASP A 28 10.72 -10.41 -3.44
C ASP A 28 9.47 -9.72 -4.02
N TYR A 29 8.28 -10.19 -3.61
CA TYR A 29 7.02 -9.58 -4.01
C TYR A 29 6.86 -8.18 -3.41
N PHE A 30 7.25 -7.94 -2.16
CA PHE A 30 7.15 -6.64 -1.52
C PHE A 30 8.13 -5.63 -2.12
N GLU A 31 9.36 -6.05 -2.45
CA GLU A 31 10.31 -5.20 -3.17
C GLU A 31 9.78 -4.84 -4.56
N LYS A 32 9.24 -5.82 -5.30
CA LYS A 32 8.64 -5.58 -6.61
C LYS A 32 7.44 -4.64 -6.53
N LEU A 33 6.59 -4.81 -5.51
CA LEU A 33 5.46 -3.92 -5.24
C LEU A 33 5.94 -2.48 -5.01
N THR A 34 6.94 -2.29 -4.15
CA THR A 34 7.45 -0.98 -3.77
C THR A 34 8.13 -0.27 -4.95
N TYR A 35 9.16 -0.90 -5.51
CA TYR A 35 10.08 -0.24 -6.45
C TYR A 35 9.65 -0.38 -7.90
N GLY A 36 8.89 -1.42 -8.24
CA GLY A 36 8.41 -1.66 -9.60
C GLY A 36 7.03 -1.07 -9.86
N ILE A 37 6.10 -1.24 -8.92
CA ILE A 37 4.68 -0.98 -9.17
C ILE A 37 4.25 0.37 -8.59
N ILE A 38 4.36 0.54 -7.27
CA ILE A 38 3.92 1.76 -6.58
C ILE A 38 4.68 2.97 -7.11
N LYS A 39 6.02 2.88 -7.22
CA LYS A 39 6.84 3.98 -7.73
C LYS A 39 6.45 4.39 -9.15
N LYS A 40 6.09 3.43 -10.01
CA LYS A 40 5.65 3.69 -11.39
C LYS A 40 4.27 4.37 -11.39
N ALA A 41 3.31 3.83 -10.65
CA ALA A 41 1.96 4.39 -10.54
C ALA A 41 1.98 5.83 -10.00
N ILE A 42 2.79 6.10 -8.96
CA ILE A 42 3.00 7.45 -8.42
C ILE A 42 3.53 8.41 -9.50
N SER A 43 4.51 7.96 -10.31
CA SER A 43 5.08 8.81 -11.37
C SER A 43 4.01 9.23 -12.39
N GLU A 44 3.19 8.28 -12.85
CA GLU A 44 2.13 8.53 -13.83
C GLU A 44 1.05 9.49 -13.28
N ILE A 45 0.68 9.33 -12.02
CA ILE A 45 -0.31 10.19 -11.34
C ILE A 45 0.25 11.59 -11.07
N ASN A 46 1.51 11.71 -10.66
CA ASN A 46 2.13 12.98 -10.31
C ASN A 46 2.21 13.95 -11.49
N ASP A 47 2.44 13.45 -12.70
CA ASP A 47 2.42 14.29 -13.90
C ASP A 47 1.06 14.99 -14.06
N SER A 48 -0.03 14.28 -13.78
CA SER A 48 -1.40 14.82 -13.84
C SER A 48 -1.73 15.77 -12.67
N LEU A 49 -1.32 15.41 -11.45
CA LEU A 49 -1.55 16.22 -10.24
C LEU A 49 -0.82 17.57 -10.31
N MET A 50 0.45 17.56 -10.72
CA MET A 50 1.25 18.78 -10.83
C MET A 50 0.66 19.77 -11.84
N MET A 51 0.14 19.27 -12.96
CA MET A 51 -0.50 20.11 -13.97
C MET A 51 -1.86 20.68 -13.51
N SER A 52 -2.61 19.95 -12.69
CA SER A 52 -4.01 20.28 -12.38
C SER A 52 -4.17 21.06 -11.08
N SER A 53 -3.46 20.67 -10.02
CA SER A 53 -3.63 21.22 -8.67
C SER A 53 -2.32 21.65 -7.99
N ASN A 54 -1.17 21.47 -8.66
CA ASN A 54 0.16 21.74 -8.09
C ASN A 54 0.42 20.91 -6.80
N GLU A 55 -0.15 19.71 -6.79
CA GLU A 55 0.02 18.69 -5.76
C GLU A 55 0.86 17.53 -6.29
N MET A 56 1.38 16.71 -5.37
CA MET A 56 2.09 15.50 -5.71
C MET A 56 2.02 14.46 -4.59
N LEU A 57 2.25 13.21 -4.98
CA LEU A 57 2.39 12.06 -4.11
C LEU A 57 3.88 11.82 -3.78
N ARG A 58 4.17 11.66 -2.50
CA ARG A 58 5.50 11.30 -1.96
C ARG A 58 5.50 9.89 -1.43
N LEU A 59 6.49 9.10 -1.83
CA LEU A 59 6.71 7.74 -1.34
C LEU A 59 7.67 7.72 -0.16
N PHE A 60 7.35 6.93 0.87
CA PHE A 60 8.18 6.59 2.01
C PHE A 60 8.20 5.07 2.17
N ASN A 61 9.39 4.50 2.40
CA ASN A 61 9.57 3.06 2.60
C ASN A 61 9.73 2.68 4.07
N ASP A 62 9.64 3.66 4.96
CA ASP A 62 9.66 3.51 6.41
C ASP A 62 8.58 4.44 6.98
N ASN A 63 8.04 4.10 8.14
CA ASN A 63 7.11 4.96 8.84
C ASN A 63 7.90 6.18 9.39
N PRO A 64 7.67 7.41 8.90
CA PRO A 64 8.42 8.56 9.41
C PRO A 64 7.97 9.01 10.80
N TYR A 65 6.86 8.47 11.33
CA TYR A 65 6.30 8.82 12.64
C TYR A 65 6.79 7.93 13.76
N GLU A 66 7.17 6.69 13.44
CA GLU A 66 7.54 5.69 14.42
C GLU A 66 8.97 5.21 14.14
N HIS A 67 9.81 5.20 15.17
CA HIS A 67 11.17 4.64 15.07
C HIS A 67 11.21 3.11 14.93
N THR A 68 10.04 2.46 14.88
CA THR A 68 9.88 1.05 14.56
C THR A 68 9.99 0.86 13.05
N ARG A 69 11.16 0.38 12.60
CA ARG A 69 11.36 -0.10 11.23
C ARG A 69 10.47 -1.32 10.98
N GLY A 70 9.28 -1.10 10.44
CA GLY A 70 8.51 -2.16 9.81
C GLY A 70 9.20 -2.55 8.51
N ARG A 71 9.81 -3.75 8.44
CA ARG A 71 10.55 -4.24 7.26
C ARG A 71 9.74 -4.15 5.96
N TYR A 72 8.42 -4.27 6.07
CA TYR A 72 7.49 -4.24 4.95
C TYR A 72 6.48 -3.12 5.15
N PHE A 73 6.94 -1.89 4.96
CA PHE A 73 6.11 -0.71 5.12
C PHE A 73 6.25 0.21 3.91
N ILE A 74 5.13 0.75 3.46
CA ILE A 74 5.10 1.80 2.45
C ILE A 74 4.07 2.82 2.86
N MET A 75 4.42 4.10 2.80
CA MET A 75 3.47 5.19 2.94
C MET A 75 3.57 6.12 1.73
N ILE A 76 2.41 6.55 1.26
CA ILE A 76 2.26 7.49 0.16
C ILE A 76 1.52 8.70 0.72
N GLN A 77 2.11 9.88 0.64
CA GLN A 77 1.51 11.13 1.14
C GLN A 77 1.15 12.06 0.01
N LEU A 78 -0.03 12.66 0.08
CA LEU A 78 -0.43 13.77 -0.79
C LEU A 78 0.01 15.09 -0.14
N PHE A 79 0.66 15.96 -0.91
CA PHE A 79 1.09 17.29 -0.45
C PHE A 79 1.10 18.31 -1.59
N THR A 80 1.07 19.60 -1.24
CA THR A 80 1.15 20.69 -2.23
C THR A 80 2.61 21.15 -2.44
N GLU A 81 2.96 21.64 -3.64
CA GLU A 81 4.30 22.21 -3.89
C GLU A 81 4.58 23.44 -3.00
N THR A 82 3.54 24.13 -2.53
CA THR A 82 3.62 25.19 -1.52
C THR A 82 4.15 24.70 -0.18
N ASP A 83 3.75 23.50 0.24
CA ASP A 83 4.23 22.86 1.47
C ASP A 83 5.69 22.44 1.34
N ARG A 84 6.11 22.01 0.14
CA ARG A 84 7.50 21.61 -0.18
C ARG A 84 8.53 22.73 0.07
N ARG A 85 8.12 23.99 0.02
CA ARG A 85 9.04 25.14 0.21
C ARG A 85 9.18 25.57 1.66
N ARG A 86 8.37 25.03 2.57
CA ARG A 86 8.38 25.39 4.00
C ARG A 86 8.99 24.23 4.79
N SER A 87 10.23 24.40 5.24
CA SER A 87 10.98 23.39 6.02
C SER A 87 10.20 22.85 7.24
N VAL A 88 9.37 23.70 7.87
CA VAL A 88 8.57 23.36 9.05
C VAL A 88 7.52 22.26 8.79
N PHE A 89 7.05 22.09 7.55
CA PHE A 89 6.03 21.08 7.22
C PHE A 89 6.61 19.69 7.00
N PHE A 90 7.91 19.59 6.69
CA PHE A 90 8.59 18.30 6.58
C PHE A 90 8.72 17.59 7.93
N ASP A 91 8.73 18.36 9.03
CA ASP A 91 8.78 17.84 10.39
C ASP A 91 7.37 17.52 10.94
N ASN A 92 6.30 17.98 10.28
CA ASN A 92 4.92 17.82 10.74
C ASN A 92 4.07 17.00 9.74
N THR A 93 4.63 15.87 9.32
CA THR A 93 4.04 14.94 8.33
C THR A 93 2.68 14.36 8.75
N ASN A 94 2.32 14.44 10.04
CA ASN A 94 1.09 13.87 10.62
C ASN A 94 -0.22 14.46 10.08
N ASN A 95 -0.16 15.64 9.47
CA ASN A 95 -1.32 16.36 8.97
C ASN A 95 -1.63 16.09 7.50
N PHE A 96 -0.79 15.33 6.79
CA PHE A 96 -1.01 15.05 5.37
C PHE A 96 -1.83 13.78 5.18
N PRO A 97 -2.82 13.79 4.27
CA PRO A 97 -3.47 12.58 3.80
C PRO A 97 -2.43 11.55 3.37
N SER A 98 -2.57 10.33 3.87
CA SER A 98 -1.60 9.25 3.65
C SER A 98 -2.30 7.94 3.33
N LEU A 99 -1.84 7.24 2.30
CA LEU A 99 -2.15 5.84 2.02
C LEU A 99 -0.99 4.97 2.50
N ILE A 100 -1.29 3.96 3.32
CA ILE A 100 -0.30 3.12 3.99
C ILE A 100 -0.51 1.67 3.57
N PHE A 101 0.60 0.97 3.31
CA PHE A 101 0.68 -0.46 3.06
C PHE A 101 1.57 -1.10 4.14
N GLU A 102 1.02 -2.02 4.92
CA GLU A 102 1.74 -2.80 5.94
C GLU A 102 1.75 -4.27 5.56
N GLY A 103 2.95 -4.81 5.33
CA GLY A 103 3.15 -6.20 4.95
C GLY A 103 3.11 -7.15 6.14
N ASN A 104 2.34 -8.23 6.00
CA ASN A 104 2.29 -9.37 6.90
C ASN A 104 2.88 -10.61 6.23
N GLU A 105 4.19 -10.80 6.40
CA GLU A 105 4.96 -11.92 5.81
C GLU A 105 4.35 -13.28 6.18
N PHE A 106 3.93 -13.48 7.43
CA PHE A 106 3.38 -14.75 7.90
C PHE A 106 2.08 -15.16 7.22
N LYS A 107 1.31 -14.18 6.72
CA LYS A 107 0.05 -14.41 6.00
C LYS A 107 0.18 -14.17 4.50
N ALA A 108 1.35 -13.71 4.04
CA ALA A 108 1.59 -13.20 2.70
C ALA A 108 0.57 -12.14 2.22
N ASN A 109 0.14 -11.28 3.14
CA ASN A 109 -0.83 -10.22 2.87
C ASN A 109 -0.21 -8.84 3.05
N VAL A 110 -0.85 -7.85 2.46
CA VAL A 110 -0.58 -6.44 2.67
C VAL A 110 -1.89 -5.77 3.10
N ASP A 111 -1.87 -5.20 4.29
CA ASP A 111 -2.98 -4.43 4.83
C ASP A 111 -2.86 -2.97 4.39
N THR A 112 -3.98 -2.39 3.97
CA THR A 112 -4.01 -1.03 3.41
C THR A 112 -4.91 -0.11 4.24
N TYR A 113 -4.43 1.12 4.44
CA TYR A 113 -5.08 2.10 5.31
C TYR A 113 -4.99 3.50 4.72
N ILE A 114 -6.06 4.28 4.84
CA ILE A 114 -6.01 5.72 4.60
C ILE A 114 -6.03 6.45 5.94
N LYS A 115 -5.09 7.37 6.13
CA LYS A 115 -5.06 8.30 7.24
C LYS A 115 -5.32 9.71 6.71
N ILE A 116 -6.41 10.33 7.18
CA ILE A 116 -6.72 11.73 6.91
C ILE A 116 -6.93 12.38 8.28
N ASN A 117 -6.05 13.33 8.64
CA ASN A 117 -5.97 13.89 9.99
C ASN A 117 -5.78 12.78 11.05
N GLU A 118 -6.53 12.83 12.15
CA GLU A 118 -6.49 11.82 13.22
C GLU A 118 -7.32 10.56 12.92
N LYS A 119 -8.04 10.51 11.79
CA LYS A 119 -8.88 9.36 11.42
C LYS A 119 -8.08 8.36 10.60
N LYS A 120 -8.03 7.11 11.08
CA LYS A 120 -7.51 5.96 10.32
C LYS A 120 -8.68 5.12 9.83
N GLU A 121 -8.80 4.97 8.52
CA GLU A 121 -9.76 4.08 7.87
C GLU A 121 -9.04 2.85 7.32
N ASN A 122 -9.45 1.67 7.77
CA ASN A 122 -8.98 0.41 7.20
C ASN A 122 -9.69 0.20 5.86
N LEU A 123 -8.92 0.15 4.77
CA LEU A 123 -9.46 -0.17 3.46
C LEU A 123 -9.69 -1.68 3.39
N LYS A 124 -8.62 -2.44 3.10
CA LYS A 124 -8.67 -3.89 2.87
C LYS A 124 -7.33 -4.56 3.13
N SER A 125 -7.39 -5.87 3.35
CA SER A 125 -6.23 -6.77 3.35
C SER A 125 -6.21 -7.52 2.02
N PHE A 126 -5.06 -7.53 1.34
CA PHE A 126 -4.89 -8.21 0.06
C PHE A 126 -3.77 -9.24 0.13
N PRO A 127 -3.91 -10.42 -0.48
CA PRO A 127 -2.75 -11.26 -0.78
C PRO A 127 -1.74 -10.48 -1.62
N ILE A 128 -0.47 -10.52 -1.24
CA ILE A 128 0.56 -9.70 -1.90
C ILE A 128 0.65 -9.98 -3.39
N ALA A 129 0.47 -11.25 -3.79
CA ALA A 129 0.50 -11.68 -5.18
C ALA A 129 -0.55 -10.96 -6.05
N GLU A 130 -1.69 -10.58 -5.48
CA GLU A 130 -2.73 -9.83 -6.20
C GLU A 130 -2.38 -8.36 -6.43
N LEU A 131 -1.44 -7.80 -5.66
CA LEU A 131 -0.96 -6.43 -5.84
C LEU A 131 0.12 -6.34 -6.92
N ILE A 132 0.73 -7.47 -7.30
CA ILE A 132 1.84 -7.51 -8.25
C ILE A 132 1.41 -7.24 -9.71
N SER A 133 0.11 -7.31 -10.02
CA SER A 133 -0.40 -6.94 -11.35
C SER A 133 -0.43 -5.43 -11.59
N GLY A 134 -0.43 -4.62 -10.53
CA GLY A 134 -0.44 -3.15 -10.62
C GLY A 134 -1.83 -2.52 -10.69
N ASP A 135 -2.81 -3.13 -11.35
CA ASP A 135 -4.16 -2.56 -11.50
C ASP A 135 -4.77 -2.15 -10.15
N LYS A 136 -4.72 -3.04 -9.15
CA LYS A 136 -5.23 -2.76 -7.81
C LYS A 136 -4.49 -1.62 -7.11
N VAL A 137 -3.20 -1.44 -7.37
CA VAL A 137 -2.42 -0.36 -6.77
C VAL A 137 -2.88 0.98 -7.34
N TYR A 138 -3.16 1.02 -8.65
CA TYR A 138 -3.67 2.20 -9.30
C TYR A 138 -5.07 2.58 -8.78
N ASP A 139 -5.97 1.60 -8.65
CA ASP A 139 -7.30 1.79 -8.07
C ASP A 139 -7.20 2.33 -6.63
N LEU A 140 -6.34 1.74 -5.78
CA LEU A 140 -6.12 2.21 -4.40
C LEU A 140 -5.61 3.66 -4.34
N LEU A 141 -4.77 4.07 -5.30
CA LEU A 141 -4.27 5.44 -5.39
C LEU A 141 -5.37 6.42 -5.82
N ILE A 142 -6.22 6.04 -6.77
CA ILE A 142 -7.37 6.84 -7.18
C ILE A 142 -8.37 6.99 -6.02
N ASP A 143 -8.75 5.88 -5.38
CA ASP A 143 -9.64 5.88 -4.22
C ASP A 143 -9.10 6.78 -3.10
N PHE A 144 -7.77 6.75 -2.89
CA PHE A 144 -7.11 7.63 -1.94
C PHE A 144 -7.21 9.12 -2.31
N LEU A 145 -6.99 9.47 -3.57
CA LEU A 145 -7.13 10.85 -4.05
C LEU A 145 -8.58 11.33 -3.95
N GLU A 146 -9.55 10.52 -4.37
CA GLU A 146 -10.97 10.85 -4.28
C GLU A 146 -11.38 11.14 -2.83
N LYS A 147 -10.96 10.30 -1.89
CA LYS A 147 -11.22 10.51 -0.46
C LYS A 147 -10.49 11.73 0.10
N SER A 148 -9.31 12.05 -0.41
CA SER A 148 -8.53 13.20 0.06
C SER A 148 -9.11 14.53 -0.42
N PHE A 149 -9.73 14.55 -1.62
CA PHE A 149 -10.33 15.75 -2.19
C PHE A 149 -11.78 16.00 -1.73
N ASN A 150 -12.49 14.96 -1.31
CA ASN A 150 -13.89 15.04 -0.89
C ASN A 150 -14.10 15.11 0.63
N ASN A 151 -13.04 15.13 1.43
CA ASN A 151 -13.09 15.40 2.89
C ASN A 151 -12.78 16.86 3.19
#